data_AF-A0A7I9WLM2-F1
#
_entry.id   AF-A0A7I9WLM2-F1
#
_cell.length_a   1.000
_cell.length_b   1.000
_cell.length_c   1.000
_cell.angle_alpha   90.00
_cell.angle_beta   90.00
_cell.angle_gamma   90.00
#
_symmetry.space_group_name_H-M   'P 1'
#
loop_
_entity.id
_entity.type
_entity.pdbx_description
1 polymer ?
#
loop_
_entity_poly.entity_id
_entity_poly.type
_entity_poly.pdbx_seq_one_letter_code
_entity_poly.pdbx_strand_id
1 'polypeptide(L)'
;MPSWGWILIAVVVVILAVVAIMATRSKSGGKRTERLKQHYGPEYDRAVDTAGDEKSAQALLLEREKQHKKLDIKGLSPQARTMYAEQWRLVQTGFVDNPTTAVKDADLLVNQVMRERGYPVDDFEQRAADISVDHPGVVSDYRAAHGIYLSQQKGQIPTETQREAFVHYRALFETLLQHDTPEEARA
;
A
#
# COMPACT_ATOMS: atom_id res chain seq x y z
N MET A 1 -15.24 10.68 -64.23
CA MET A 1 -14.52 10.89 -62.95
C MET A 1 -14.55 9.57 -62.19
N PRO A 2 -13.44 8.81 -62.10
CA PRO A 2 -13.46 7.48 -61.50
C PRO A 2 -13.79 7.58 -60.01
N SER A 3 -14.87 6.92 -59.61
CA SER A 3 -15.38 6.82 -58.22
C SER A 3 -14.37 6.26 -57.22
N TRP A 4 -13.26 5.71 -57.70
CA TRP A 4 -12.15 5.19 -56.91
C TRP A 4 -11.42 6.27 -56.11
N GLY A 5 -11.38 7.52 -56.59
CA GLY A 5 -10.77 8.63 -55.84
C GLY A 5 -11.48 8.90 -54.51
N TRP A 6 -12.81 8.82 -54.50
CA TRP A 6 -13.62 9.02 -53.30
C TRP A 6 -13.50 7.87 -52.29
N ILE A 7 -13.34 6.64 -52.79
CA ILE A 7 -13.15 5.46 -51.94
C ILE A 7 -11.81 5.55 -51.19
N LEU A 8 -10.73 5.96 -51.87
CA LEU A 8 -9.42 6.16 -51.23
C LEU A 8 -9.46 7.27 -50.17
N ILE A 9 -10.14 8.38 -50.46
CA ILE A 9 -10.30 9.48 -49.49
C ILE A 9 -11.07 9.00 -48.25
N ALA A 10 -12.15 8.25 -48.43
CA ALA A 10 -12.94 7.73 -47.31
C ALA A 10 -12.12 6.79 -46.41
N VAL A 11 -11.29 5.91 -46.99
CA VAL A 11 -10.42 4.99 -46.23
C VAL A 11 -9.37 5.77 -45.42
N VAL A 12 -8.74 6.78 -46.02
CA VAL A 12 -7.73 7.62 -45.33
C VAL A 12 -8.36 8.39 -44.17
N VAL A 13 -9.57 8.93 -44.35
CA VAL A 13 -10.29 9.64 -43.28
C VAL A 13 -10.65 8.71 -42.11
N VAL A 14 -11.07 7.47 -42.40
CA VAL A 14 -11.36 6.47 -41.36
C VAL A 14 -10.09 6.09 -40.60
N ILE A 15 -8.97 5.87 -41.30
CA ILE A 15 -7.68 5.57 -40.66
C ILE A 15 -7.23 6.73 -39.77
N LEU A 16 -7.32 7.97 -40.25
CA LEU A 16 -6.97 9.16 -39.47
C LEU A 16 -7.88 9.34 -38.25
N ALA A 17 -9.19 9.04 -38.38
CA ALA A 17 -10.12 9.08 -37.25
C ALA A 17 -9.78 8.03 -36.19
N VAL A 18 -9.43 6.80 -36.61
CA VAL A 18 -9.01 5.72 -35.69
C VAL A 18 -7.69 6.09 -34.98
N VAL A 19 -6.72 6.64 -35.70
CA VAL A 19 -5.44 7.10 -35.13
C VAL A 19 -5.67 8.27 -34.17
N ALA A 20 -6.55 9.21 -34.49
CA ALA A 20 -6.90 10.33 -33.61
C ALA A 20 -7.58 9.83 -32.31
N ILE A 21 -8.49 8.86 -32.40
CA ILE A 21 -9.15 8.25 -31.23
C ILE A 21 -8.12 7.48 -30.36
N MET A 22 -7.19 6.74 -30.97
CA MET A 22 -6.10 6.09 -30.21
C MET A 22 -5.17 7.11 -29.54
N ALA A 23 -4.84 8.21 -30.23
CA ALA A 23 -3.98 9.26 -29.70
C ALA A 23 -4.60 10.01 -28.52
N THR A 24 -5.92 10.23 -28.53
CA THR A 24 -6.62 10.88 -27.40
C THR A 24 -6.68 10.01 -26.14
N ARG A 25 -6.72 8.67 -26.27
CA ARG A 25 -6.66 7.75 -25.11
C ARG A 25 -5.31 7.69 -24.41
N SER A 26 -4.22 8.08 -25.08
CA SER A 26 -2.86 7.98 -24.54
C SER A 26 -2.41 9.21 -23.74
N LYS A 27 -3.02 10.38 -23.93
CA LYS A 27 -2.47 11.66 -23.43
C LYS A 27 -2.96 12.08 -22.04
N SER A 28 -4.01 11.49 -21.49
CA SER A 28 -4.45 11.77 -20.11
C SER A 28 -3.76 10.89 -19.04
N GLY A 29 -2.95 9.92 -19.46
CA GLY A 29 -2.28 8.97 -18.57
C GLY A 29 -1.15 9.62 -17.75
N GLY A 30 -0.32 10.47 -18.36
CA GLY A 30 0.93 10.96 -17.76
C GLY A 30 0.78 11.57 -16.37
N LYS A 31 -0.14 12.54 -16.21
CA LYS A 31 -0.37 13.21 -14.90
C LYS A 31 -0.92 12.27 -13.82
N ARG A 32 -1.73 11.29 -14.23
CA ARG A 32 -2.35 10.32 -13.31
C ARG A 32 -1.35 9.26 -12.88
N THR A 33 -0.55 8.77 -13.82
CA THR A 33 0.60 7.90 -13.56
C THR A 33 1.57 8.56 -12.59
N GLU A 34 1.90 9.83 -12.82
CA GLU A 34 2.86 10.56 -12.00
C GLU A 34 2.35 10.77 -10.58
N ARG A 35 1.08 11.13 -10.38
CA ARG A 35 0.47 11.18 -9.03
C ARG A 35 0.57 9.82 -8.32
N LEU A 36 0.21 8.73 -9.00
CA LEU A 36 0.22 7.40 -8.38
C LEU A 36 1.64 6.93 -8.07
N LYS A 37 2.61 7.18 -8.96
CA LYS A 37 4.03 6.91 -8.72
C LYS A 37 4.57 7.72 -7.54
N GLN A 38 4.26 9.01 -7.49
CA GLN A 38 4.68 9.88 -6.39
C GLN A 38 4.05 9.50 -5.05
N HIS A 39 2.77 9.12 -5.05
CA HIS A 39 2.06 8.74 -3.83
C HIS A 39 2.50 7.36 -3.31
N TYR A 40 2.42 6.33 -4.16
CA TYR A 40 2.67 4.94 -3.73
C TYR A 40 4.15 4.56 -3.72
N GLY A 41 5.01 5.28 -4.45
CA GLY A 41 6.45 5.00 -4.52
C GLY A 41 6.73 3.53 -4.86
N PRO A 42 7.46 2.78 -4.00
CA PRO A 42 7.76 1.36 -4.23
C PRO A 42 6.52 0.46 -4.40
N GLU A 43 5.38 0.80 -3.81
CA GLU A 43 4.14 0.02 -4.01
C GLU A 43 3.56 0.19 -5.42
N TYR A 44 3.88 1.28 -6.12
CA TYR A 44 3.52 1.41 -7.52
C TYR A 44 4.28 0.36 -8.34
N ASP A 45 5.59 0.26 -8.14
CA ASP A 45 6.43 -0.69 -8.86
C ASP A 45 6.01 -2.13 -8.56
N ARG A 46 5.74 -2.46 -7.29
CA ARG A 46 5.15 -3.76 -6.90
C ARG A 46 3.81 -4.03 -7.60
N ALA A 47 2.94 -3.03 -7.70
CA ALA A 47 1.66 -3.18 -8.36
C ALA A 47 1.83 -3.45 -9.86
N VAL A 48 2.82 -2.83 -10.51
CA VAL A 48 3.18 -3.11 -11.91
C VAL A 48 3.70 -4.54 -12.05
N ASP A 49 4.61 -4.97 -11.20
CA ASP A 49 5.16 -6.33 -11.24
C ASP A 49 4.07 -7.39 -11.03
N THR A 50 3.12 -7.13 -10.14
CA THR A 50 2.02 -8.05 -9.83
C THR A 50 0.98 -8.08 -10.95
N ALA A 51 0.65 -6.92 -11.53
CA ALA A 51 -0.38 -6.80 -12.56
C ALA A 51 0.13 -7.12 -13.97
N GLY A 52 1.45 -7.07 -14.19
CA GLY A 52 2.11 -7.32 -15.47
C GLY A 52 2.16 -6.12 -16.43
N ASP A 53 1.39 -5.07 -16.17
CA ASP A 53 1.40 -3.84 -16.96
C ASP A 53 0.97 -2.60 -16.14
N GLU A 54 1.45 -1.41 -16.55
CA GLU A 54 1.18 -0.15 -15.85
C GLU A 54 -0.32 0.20 -15.80
N LYS A 55 -1.09 -0.13 -16.85
CA LYS A 55 -2.50 0.27 -16.94
C LYS A 55 -3.34 -0.52 -15.94
N SER A 56 -3.09 -1.82 -15.84
CA SER A 56 -3.74 -2.71 -14.87
C SER A 56 -3.33 -2.34 -13.44
N ALA A 57 -2.06 -2.06 -13.20
CA ALA A 57 -1.57 -1.60 -11.89
C ALA A 57 -2.25 -0.30 -11.42
N GLN A 58 -2.33 0.69 -12.31
CA GLN A 58 -3.03 1.94 -12.00
C GLN A 58 -4.51 1.70 -11.67
N ALA A 59 -5.20 0.86 -12.44
CA ALA A 59 -6.60 0.53 -12.19
C ALA A 59 -6.80 -0.12 -10.81
N LEU A 60 -5.89 -1.02 -10.41
CA LEU A 60 -5.90 -1.65 -9.09
C LEU A 60 -5.68 -0.63 -7.96
N LEU A 61 -4.68 0.25 -8.08
CA LEU A 61 -4.40 1.28 -7.07
C LEU A 61 -5.56 2.26 -6.91
N LEU A 62 -6.23 2.63 -8.00
CA LEU A 62 -7.39 3.51 -7.98
C LEU A 62 -8.61 2.84 -7.34
N GLU A 63 -8.83 1.56 -7.63
CA GLU A 63 -9.90 0.81 -6.96
C GLU A 63 -9.62 0.67 -5.47
N ARG A 64 -8.35 0.46 -5.06
CA ARG A 64 -7.94 0.49 -3.65
C ARG A 64 -8.28 1.81 -2.99
N GLU A 65 -7.89 2.96 -3.57
CA GLU A 65 -8.27 4.28 -3.03
C GLU A 65 -9.79 4.42 -2.86
N LYS A 66 -10.58 3.86 -3.79
CA LYS A 66 -12.04 3.93 -3.74
C LYS A 66 -12.64 3.03 -2.66
N GLN A 67 -12.09 1.84 -2.45
CA GLN A 67 -12.53 0.94 -1.38
C GLN A 67 -12.11 1.46 -0.01
N HIS A 68 -10.89 1.97 0.09
CA HIS A 68 -10.35 2.60 1.29
C HIS A 68 -11.22 3.75 1.79
N LYS A 69 -11.73 4.61 0.88
CA LYS A 69 -12.67 5.70 1.23
C LYS A 69 -13.98 5.25 1.87
N LYS A 70 -14.32 3.96 1.80
CA LYS A 70 -15.50 3.39 2.46
C LYS A 70 -15.19 2.87 3.86
N LEU A 71 -13.91 2.75 4.21
CA LEU A 71 -13.47 2.34 5.54
C LEU A 71 -13.61 3.51 6.49
N ASP A 72 -14.14 3.23 7.68
CA ASP A 72 -14.23 4.21 8.77
C ASP A 72 -12.95 4.16 9.59
N ILE A 73 -11.84 4.61 8.98
CA ILE A 73 -10.53 4.61 9.62
C ILE A 73 -10.44 5.78 10.58
N LYS A 74 -10.15 5.49 11.85
CA LYS A 74 -10.08 6.49 12.93
C LYS A 74 -8.72 6.47 13.60
N GLY A 75 -8.31 7.65 14.07
CA GLY A 75 -7.19 7.75 15.01
C GLY A 75 -7.53 7.04 16.33
N LEU A 76 -6.49 6.51 16.98
CA LEU A 76 -6.62 5.90 18.30
C LEU A 76 -7.02 6.94 19.35
N SER A 77 -7.81 6.51 20.34
CA SER A 77 -8.02 7.32 21.53
C SER A 77 -6.69 7.53 22.29
N PRO A 78 -6.52 8.64 23.04
CA PRO A 78 -5.30 8.85 23.83
C PRO A 78 -5.00 7.70 24.78
N GLN A 79 -6.03 7.12 25.39
CA GLN A 79 -5.89 5.97 26.30
C GLN A 79 -5.42 4.71 25.56
N ALA A 80 -6.01 4.39 24.41
CA ALA A 80 -5.61 3.26 23.60
C ALA A 80 -4.15 3.41 23.12
N ARG A 81 -3.74 4.61 22.72
CA ARG A 81 -2.35 4.88 22.34
C ARG A 81 -1.38 4.59 23.49
N THR A 82 -1.64 5.12 24.69
CA THR A 82 -0.77 4.86 25.86
C THR A 82 -0.70 3.37 26.17
N MET A 83 -1.84 2.68 26.10
CA MET A 83 -1.90 1.23 26.31
C MET A 83 -1.03 0.48 25.28
N TYR A 84 -1.20 0.74 23.99
CA TYR A 84 -0.43 0.07 22.95
C TYR A 84 1.06 0.42 23.01
N ALA A 85 1.42 1.66 23.34
CA ALA A 85 2.82 2.06 23.52
C ALA A 85 3.50 1.26 24.65
N GLU A 86 2.80 1.03 25.78
CA GLU A 86 3.33 0.18 26.85
C GLU A 86 3.44 -1.29 26.43
N GLN A 87 2.45 -1.82 25.71
CA GLN A 87 2.52 -3.18 25.16
C GLN A 87 3.71 -3.34 24.21
N TRP A 88 3.96 -2.36 23.34
CA TRP A 88 5.12 -2.35 22.46
C TRP A 88 6.44 -2.37 23.24
N ARG A 89 6.54 -1.59 24.32
CA ARG A 89 7.72 -1.58 25.19
C ARG A 89 7.98 -2.94 25.83
N LEU A 90 6.93 -3.66 26.24
CA LEU A 90 7.06 -5.02 26.77
C LEU A 90 7.58 -6.00 25.70
N VAL A 91 7.00 -5.94 24.49
CA VAL A 91 7.44 -6.76 23.35
C VAL A 91 8.91 -6.48 22.99
N GLN A 92 9.31 -5.21 22.94
CA GLN A 92 10.69 -4.81 22.68
C GLN A 92 11.66 -5.31 23.76
N THR A 93 11.27 -5.28 25.03
CA THR A 93 12.10 -5.80 26.13
C THR A 93 12.26 -7.32 26.01
N GLY A 94 11.18 -8.03 25.68
CA GLY A 94 11.20 -9.48 25.46
C GLY A 94 12.02 -9.94 24.25
N PHE A 95 12.34 -9.04 23.31
CA PHE A 95 13.17 -9.37 22.15
C PHE A 95 14.56 -9.86 22.54
N VAL A 96 15.13 -9.34 23.63
CA VAL A 96 16.48 -9.74 24.09
C VAL A 96 16.50 -11.20 24.52
N ASP A 97 15.45 -11.65 25.20
CA ASP A 97 15.35 -13.00 25.74
C ASP A 97 14.82 -14.00 24.70
N ASN A 98 13.83 -13.59 23.91
CA ASN A 98 13.17 -14.45 22.92
C ASN A 98 12.77 -13.64 21.66
N PRO A 99 13.72 -13.42 20.73
CA PRO A 99 13.47 -12.61 19.54
C PRO A 99 12.44 -13.23 18.60
N THR A 100 12.33 -14.57 18.57
CA THR A 100 11.29 -15.28 17.79
C THR A 100 9.88 -14.90 18.26
N THR A 101 9.66 -14.90 19.59
CA THR A 101 8.37 -14.56 20.18
C THR A 101 8.08 -13.06 20.04
N ALA A 102 9.09 -12.21 20.25
CA ALA A 102 8.92 -10.76 20.10
C ALA A 102 8.51 -10.34 18.67
N VAL A 103 9.06 -10.97 17.62
CA VAL A 103 8.62 -10.70 16.23
C VAL A 103 7.16 -11.11 16.01
N LYS A 104 6.74 -12.25 16.57
CA LYS A 104 5.34 -12.69 16.51
C LYS A 104 4.42 -11.72 17.24
N ASP A 105 4.80 -11.31 18.45
CA ASP A 105 4.00 -10.39 19.26
C ASP A 105 3.93 -9.00 18.62
N ALA A 106 4.99 -8.57 17.92
CA ALA A 106 4.96 -7.35 17.12
C ALA A 106 3.95 -7.43 15.96
N ASP A 107 3.90 -8.54 15.20
CA ASP A 107 2.88 -8.74 14.14
C ASP A 107 1.46 -8.69 14.73
N LEU A 108 1.23 -9.38 15.86
CA LEU A 108 -0.06 -9.39 16.54
C LEU A 108 -0.48 -8.00 17.02
N LEU A 109 0.45 -7.26 17.62
CA LEU A 109 0.21 -5.93 18.16
C LEU A 109 -0.11 -4.92 17.05
N VAL A 110 0.63 -4.96 15.93
CA VAL A 110 0.31 -4.17 14.72
C VAL A 110 -1.10 -4.50 14.21
N ASN A 111 -1.45 -5.79 14.12
CA ASN A 111 -2.79 -6.21 13.67
C ASN A 111 -3.90 -5.72 14.62
N GLN A 112 -3.66 -5.71 15.94
CA GLN A 112 -4.62 -5.18 16.92
C GLN A 112 -4.84 -3.68 16.73
N VAL A 113 -3.76 -2.90 16.59
CA VAL A 113 -3.84 -1.47 16.33
C VAL A 113 -4.59 -1.19 15.02
N MET A 114 -4.24 -1.89 13.95
CA MET A 114 -4.92 -1.75 12.65
C MET A 114 -6.42 -2.04 12.78
N ARG A 115 -6.80 -3.11 13.47
CA ARG A 115 -8.20 -3.47 13.71
C ARG A 115 -8.95 -2.40 14.49
N GLU A 116 -8.35 -1.86 15.56
CA GLU A 116 -8.99 -0.80 16.36
C GLU A 116 -9.13 0.50 15.57
N ARG A 117 -8.17 0.81 14.69
CA ARG A 117 -8.26 1.94 13.76
C ARG A 117 -9.28 1.70 12.65
N GLY A 118 -9.84 0.51 12.48
CA GLY A 118 -10.88 0.22 11.49
C GLY A 118 -10.40 -0.42 10.19
N TYR A 119 -9.13 -0.81 10.10
CA TYR A 119 -8.63 -1.55 8.93
C TYR A 119 -9.13 -3.00 8.93
N PRO A 120 -9.45 -3.58 7.76
CA PRO A 120 -9.61 -5.01 7.62
C PRO A 120 -8.26 -5.69 7.84
N VAL A 121 -8.21 -6.76 8.63
CA VAL A 121 -6.94 -7.42 9.01
C VAL A 121 -6.91 -8.93 8.77
N ASP A 122 -7.98 -9.47 8.17
CA ASP A 122 -8.16 -10.91 7.99
C ASP A 122 -7.21 -11.49 6.93
N ASP A 123 -6.93 -10.71 5.88
CA ASP A 123 -5.95 -11.05 4.84
C ASP A 123 -4.78 -10.06 4.84
N PHE A 124 -3.55 -10.59 4.79
CA PHE A 124 -2.33 -9.78 4.83
C PHE A 124 -2.20 -8.89 3.60
N GLU A 125 -2.45 -9.43 2.40
CA GLU A 125 -2.27 -8.66 1.18
C GLU A 125 -3.29 -7.53 1.07
N GLN A 126 -4.53 -7.78 1.51
CA GLN A 126 -5.58 -6.77 1.62
C GLN A 126 -5.20 -5.67 2.63
N ARG A 127 -4.82 -6.02 3.87
CA ARG A 127 -4.49 -5.00 4.88
C ARG A 127 -3.25 -4.18 4.52
N ALA A 128 -2.24 -4.81 3.90
CA ALA A 128 -1.07 -4.12 3.37
C ALA A 128 -1.45 -3.22 2.17
N ALA A 129 -2.40 -3.64 1.33
CA ALA A 129 -2.92 -2.79 0.27
C ALA A 129 -3.69 -1.58 0.82
N ASP A 130 -4.54 -1.77 1.83
CA ASP A 130 -5.34 -0.69 2.41
C ASP A 130 -4.45 0.33 3.14
N ILE A 131 -3.45 -0.12 3.90
CA ILE A 131 -2.52 0.79 4.58
C ILE A 131 -1.59 1.54 3.61
N SER A 132 -1.30 0.99 2.43
CA SER A 132 -0.50 1.69 1.41
C SER A 132 -1.17 2.97 0.91
N VAL A 133 -2.49 3.11 1.08
CA VAL A 133 -3.23 4.31 0.70
C VAL A 133 -2.87 5.49 1.61
N ASP A 134 -2.81 5.28 2.92
CA ASP A 134 -2.52 6.33 3.90
C ASP A 134 -1.02 6.44 4.23
N HIS A 135 -0.32 5.32 4.21
CA HIS A 135 1.06 5.21 4.67
C HIS A 135 1.95 4.45 3.66
N PRO A 136 2.08 4.97 2.42
CA PRO A 136 2.87 4.32 1.36
C PRO A 136 4.36 4.20 1.70
N GLY A 137 4.88 5.02 2.62
CA GLY A 137 6.29 4.97 3.02
C GLY A 137 6.67 3.76 3.89
N VAL A 138 5.73 3.22 4.69
CA VAL A 138 6.02 2.16 5.68
C VAL A 138 5.46 0.79 5.31
N VAL A 139 4.64 0.71 4.26
CA VAL A 139 4.07 -0.56 3.82
C VAL A 139 5.12 -1.52 3.23
N SER A 140 6.18 -0.99 2.61
CA SER A 140 7.31 -1.81 2.16
C SER A 140 8.00 -2.49 3.35
N ASP A 141 8.24 -1.75 4.42
CA ASP A 141 8.76 -2.27 5.68
C ASP A 141 7.82 -3.33 6.25
N TYR A 142 6.52 -3.05 6.28
CA TYR A 142 5.53 -4.00 6.77
C TYR A 142 5.53 -5.33 6.01
N ARG A 143 5.63 -5.26 4.68
CA ARG A 143 5.74 -6.43 3.80
C ARG A 143 7.02 -7.22 4.02
N ALA A 144 8.14 -6.53 4.20
CA ALA A 144 9.41 -7.17 4.55
C ALA A 144 9.31 -7.89 5.91
N ALA A 145 8.79 -7.20 6.93
CA ALA A 145 8.61 -7.75 8.27
C ALA A 145 7.74 -9.02 8.25
N HIS A 146 6.61 -8.97 7.55
CA HIS A 146 5.70 -10.11 7.46
C HIS A 146 6.29 -11.27 6.66
N GLY A 147 7.04 -10.99 5.60
CA GLY A 147 7.78 -12.02 4.85
C GLY A 147 8.79 -12.76 5.73
N ILE A 148 9.49 -12.03 6.61
CA ILE A 148 10.41 -12.62 7.59
C ILE A 148 9.63 -13.43 8.64
N TYR A 149 8.51 -12.91 9.16
CA TYR A 149 7.65 -13.62 10.09
C TYR A 149 7.13 -14.95 9.51
N LEU A 150 6.69 -14.97 8.26
CA LEU A 150 6.27 -16.20 7.58
C LEU A 150 7.44 -17.17 7.38
N SER A 151 8.64 -16.67 7.11
CA SER A 151 9.85 -17.49 7.00
C SER A 151 10.21 -18.13 8.34
N GLN A 152 10.10 -17.36 9.42
CA GLN A 152 10.28 -17.83 10.79
C GLN A 152 9.29 -18.93 11.20
N GLN A 153 8.03 -18.84 10.73
CA GLN A 153 7.05 -19.91 11.00
C GLN A 153 7.41 -21.22 10.30
N LYS A 154 8.16 -21.17 9.19
CA LYS A 154 8.61 -22.35 8.46
C LYS A 154 9.89 -22.97 9.03
N GLY A 155 10.59 -22.27 9.92
CA GLY A 155 11.82 -22.75 10.54
C GLY A 155 12.62 -21.65 11.22
N GLN A 156 13.73 -22.03 11.85
CA GLN A 156 14.58 -21.08 12.56
C GLN A 156 15.33 -20.19 11.58
N ILE A 157 15.26 -18.88 11.80
CA ILE A 157 15.98 -17.86 11.03
C ILE A 157 17.05 -17.19 11.90
N PRO A 158 18.09 -16.56 11.31
CA PRO A 158 19.09 -15.84 12.08
C PRO A 158 18.47 -14.71 12.91
N THR A 159 18.99 -14.50 14.11
CA THR A 159 18.54 -13.42 15.01
C THR A 159 18.65 -12.04 14.39
N GLU A 160 19.62 -11.82 13.50
CA GLU A 160 19.75 -10.53 12.82
C GLU A 160 18.60 -10.25 11.85
N THR A 161 18.11 -11.28 11.15
CA THR A 161 16.90 -11.17 10.32
C THR A 161 15.66 -10.92 11.20
N GLN A 162 15.61 -11.48 12.40
CA GLN A 162 14.55 -11.17 13.37
C GLN A 162 14.62 -9.71 13.84
N ARG A 163 15.83 -9.18 14.05
CA ARG A 163 16.05 -7.76 14.40
C ARG A 163 15.54 -6.85 13.29
N GLU A 164 15.85 -7.17 12.04
CA GLU A 164 15.38 -6.44 10.87
C GLU A 164 13.84 -6.40 10.81
N ALA A 165 13.18 -7.55 10.93
CA ALA A 165 11.71 -7.61 10.99
C ALA A 165 11.14 -6.76 12.13
N PHE A 166 11.77 -6.79 13.30
CA PHE A 166 11.34 -6.02 14.45
C PHE A 166 11.43 -4.50 14.20
N VAL A 167 12.50 -4.04 13.54
CA VAL A 167 12.67 -2.63 13.16
C VAL A 167 11.59 -2.21 12.17
N HIS A 168 11.28 -3.05 11.18
CA HIS A 168 10.22 -2.77 10.21
C HIS A 168 8.83 -2.73 10.85
N TYR A 169 8.51 -3.66 11.76
CA TYR A 169 7.27 -3.59 12.52
C TYR A 169 7.19 -2.34 13.38
N ARG A 170 8.32 -1.91 13.98
CA ARG A 170 8.37 -0.67 14.78
C ARG A 170 8.04 0.56 13.96
N ALA A 171 8.65 0.68 12.77
CA ALA A 171 8.42 1.82 11.88
C ALA A 171 6.92 1.97 11.56
N LEU A 172 6.27 0.86 11.20
CA LEU A 172 4.84 0.83 10.98
C LEU A 172 4.04 1.16 12.26
N PHE A 173 4.39 0.53 13.38
CA PHE A 173 3.69 0.71 14.64
C PHE A 173 3.71 2.18 15.09
N GLU A 174 4.87 2.83 15.02
CA GLU A 174 5.02 4.25 15.35
C GLU A 174 4.16 5.14 14.44
N THR A 175 4.11 4.87 13.14
CA THR A 175 3.19 5.56 12.21
C THR A 175 1.73 5.33 12.58
N LEU A 176 1.36 4.10 12.98
CA LEU A 176 0.00 3.78 13.38
C LEU A 176 -0.42 4.45 14.70
N LEU A 177 0.53 4.77 15.58
CA LEU A 177 0.25 5.45 16.84
C LEU A 177 0.18 6.96 16.67
N GLN A 178 0.82 7.54 15.66
CA GLN A 178 0.75 8.97 15.40
C GLN A 178 -0.70 9.41 15.15
N HIS A 179 -1.04 10.64 15.54
CA HIS A 179 -2.33 11.20 15.16
C HIS A 179 -2.38 11.32 13.64
N ASP A 180 -3.44 10.82 13.02
CA ASP A 180 -3.96 11.51 11.85
C ASP A 180 -4.41 12.86 12.41
N THR A 181 -3.55 13.87 12.42
CA THR A 181 -4.02 15.25 12.58
C THR A 181 -4.75 15.53 11.29
N PRO A 182 -6.09 15.66 11.25
CA PRO A 182 -6.67 16.53 10.25
C PRO A 182 -6.14 17.90 10.63
N GLU A 183 -5.16 18.36 9.85
CA GLU A 183 -4.94 19.75 9.51
C GLU A 183 -5.79 20.73 10.34
N GLU A 184 -5.11 21.50 11.19
CA GLU A 184 -5.51 22.84 11.61
C GLU A 184 -5.66 23.79 10.39
N ALA A 185 -6.38 23.36 9.35
CA ALA A 185 -6.70 24.14 8.16
C ALA A 185 -8.21 24.35 8.08
N ARG A 186 -8.73 25.11 9.07
CA ARG A 186 -9.90 26.02 9.01
C ARG A 186 -10.32 26.39 10.43
N ALA A 187 -9.63 27.35 11.02
CA ALA A 187 -10.18 28.25 12.02
C ALA A 187 -9.53 29.62 11.84
#